data_AF-A0A938FX26-F1
#
_entry.id   AF-A0A938FX26-F1
#
_cell.length_a   1.000
_cell.length_b   1.000
_cell.length_c   1.000
_cell.angle_alpha   90.00
_cell.angle_beta   90.00
_cell.angle_gamma   90.00
#
_symmetry.space_group_name_H-M   'P 1'
#
loop_
_entity.id
_entity.type
_entity.pdbx_description
1 polymer ?
#
loop_
_entity_poly.entity_id
_entity_poly.type
_entity_poly.pdbx_seq_one_letter_code
_entity_poly.pdbx_strand_id
1 'polypeptide(L)'
;MAPRPASELRPRRRASSPAIPESGPPSAGTPPGCSPIPTLPELEPGGRMRRRNLCSRILSRLLVALALPAFAGETRITLLATTDLHGHIYPVDYYTAKPAERGLAKIATLIRQARAENPNTLLIDCGDTIQGSPLEYVWQTHLLRGRPPLGLGWAGPPPAGDPMMLAMSRLGYDAMAVGNHEFNFGLKNLEKARNDARFPWIAANIAGGSPGAGRPFAPYILKTVGGVKVAVVGIITPSVPSWEKPENLGSYRFLEP
;
A
#
# COMPACT_ATOMS: atom_id res chain seq x y z
N MET A 1 63.52 2.14 -5.21
CA MET A 1 63.34 3.59 -4.91
C MET A 1 62.14 3.69 -3.98
N ALA A 2 62.38 4.14 -2.75
CA ALA A 2 61.44 4.20 -1.63
C ALA A 2 60.34 5.28 -1.86
N PRO A 3 59.21 5.22 -1.11
CA PRO A 3 57.98 5.95 -1.43
C PRO A 3 58.02 7.42 -0.97
N ARG A 4 57.16 8.27 -1.54
CA ARG A 4 56.90 9.64 -1.06
C ARG A 4 55.47 9.79 -0.52
N PRO A 5 55.26 10.72 0.42
CA PRO A 5 54.37 10.52 1.56
C PRO A 5 52.97 11.15 1.40
N ALA A 6 52.09 10.74 2.32
CA ALA A 6 50.76 11.30 2.52
C ALA A 6 50.82 12.78 2.89
N SER A 7 50.06 13.60 2.17
CA SER A 7 49.79 15.00 2.54
C SER A 7 48.43 15.11 3.21
N GLU A 8 48.46 15.52 4.47
CA GLU A 8 47.35 16.03 5.27
C GLU A 8 46.63 17.17 4.54
N LEU A 9 45.30 17.18 4.59
CA LEU A 9 44.51 18.39 4.32
C LEU A 9 43.30 18.47 5.28
N ARG A 10 43.26 19.63 5.92
CA ARG A 10 42.51 20.08 7.11
C ARG A 10 40.97 19.98 7.04
N PRO A 11 40.28 20.05 8.19
CA PRO A 11 38.82 19.94 8.30
C PRO A 11 38.08 21.11 7.64
N ARG A 12 37.01 20.79 6.89
CA ARG A 12 36.10 21.75 6.29
C ARG A 12 35.32 22.52 7.38
N ARG A 13 35.38 23.86 7.31
CA ARG A 13 34.56 24.77 8.12
C ARG A 13 33.07 24.56 7.84
N ARG A 14 32.26 24.50 8.90
CA ARG A 14 30.79 24.62 8.83
C ARG A 14 30.42 25.96 8.19
N ALA A 15 29.65 25.93 7.11
CA ALA A 15 28.94 27.09 6.63
C ALA A 15 27.66 27.26 7.47
N SER A 16 27.54 28.43 8.09
CA SER A 16 26.37 28.92 8.83
C SER A 16 25.24 29.29 7.88
N SER A 17 24.02 28.84 8.18
CA SER A 17 22.78 29.23 7.49
C SER A 17 22.53 30.74 7.56
N PRO A 18 22.08 31.41 6.48
CA PRO A 18 21.57 32.76 6.58
C PRO A 18 20.15 32.76 7.17
N ALA A 19 19.94 33.63 8.16
CA ALA A 19 18.70 33.84 8.88
C ALA A 19 17.63 34.54 8.02
N ILE A 20 16.38 34.16 8.26
CA ILE A 20 15.16 34.72 7.69
C ILE A 20 14.90 36.09 8.35
N PRO A 21 14.57 37.16 7.60
CA PRO A 21 14.13 38.41 8.22
C PRO A 21 12.67 38.29 8.70
N GLU A 22 12.46 38.55 9.99
CA GLU A 22 11.14 38.66 10.61
C GLU A 22 10.39 39.90 10.10
N SER A 23 9.20 39.72 9.54
CA SER A 23 8.26 40.80 9.27
C SER A 23 7.31 40.97 10.46
N GLY A 24 7.40 42.14 11.11
CA GLY A 24 6.52 42.54 12.22
C GLY A 24 5.04 42.68 11.80
N PRO A 25 4.12 42.67 12.77
CA PRO A 25 2.69 42.68 12.49
C PRO A 25 2.20 44.06 12.00
N PRO A 26 1.32 44.13 10.99
CA PRO A 26 0.70 45.39 10.58
C PRO A 26 -0.37 45.86 11.57
N SER A 27 -0.46 47.18 11.72
CA SER A 27 -1.39 47.92 12.57
C SER A 27 -2.85 47.75 12.17
N ALA A 28 -3.72 47.69 13.18
CA ALA A 28 -5.16 47.58 13.07
C ALA A 28 -5.82 48.76 12.32
N GLY A 29 -6.52 48.45 11.23
CA GLY A 29 -7.51 49.32 10.59
C GLY A 29 -8.92 48.81 10.90
N THR A 30 -9.77 49.69 11.42
CA THR A 30 -11.16 49.42 11.82
C THR A 30 -12.06 49.21 10.59
N PRO A 31 -12.90 48.16 10.53
CA PRO A 31 -13.94 48.02 9.51
C PRO A 31 -15.23 48.77 9.91
N PRO A 32 -15.94 49.43 8.98
CA PRO A 32 -17.27 49.96 9.24
C PRO A 32 -18.35 48.91 8.94
N GLY A 33 -19.37 48.86 9.78
CA GLY A 33 -20.67 48.26 9.44
C GLY A 33 -20.97 46.92 10.09
N CYS A 34 -21.51 46.95 11.31
CA CYS A 34 -22.35 45.87 11.82
C CYS A 34 -23.42 46.46 12.77
N SER A 35 -24.68 46.16 12.47
CA SER A 35 -25.87 46.59 13.21
C SER A 35 -25.89 46.09 14.66
N PRO A 36 -26.60 46.78 15.58
CA PRO A 36 -26.54 46.46 17.01
C PRO A 36 -27.17 45.11 17.36
N ILE A 37 -26.48 44.40 18.28
CA ILE A 37 -26.92 43.18 18.95
C ILE A 37 -28.05 43.53 19.94
N PRO A 38 -29.16 42.78 20.00
CA PRO A 38 -30.20 43.02 20.98
C PRO A 38 -29.75 42.57 22.37
N THR A 39 -29.89 43.47 23.35
CA THR A 39 -29.70 43.23 24.77
C THR A 39 -30.70 42.21 25.29
N LEU A 40 -30.22 41.18 26.00
CA LEU A 40 -31.05 40.24 26.76
C LEU A 40 -31.70 40.96 27.95
N PRO A 41 -32.97 40.67 28.29
CA PRO A 41 -33.65 41.31 29.41
C PRO A 41 -33.14 40.78 30.76
N GLU A 42 -32.94 41.72 31.67
CA GLU A 42 -32.54 41.55 33.07
C GLU A 42 -33.68 40.91 33.89
N LEU A 43 -33.35 39.95 34.76
CA LEU A 43 -34.30 39.20 35.58
C LEU A 43 -34.59 39.95 36.88
N GLU A 44 -35.82 40.46 37.03
CA GLU A 44 -36.35 40.98 38.29
C GLU A 44 -36.73 39.86 39.27
N PRO A 45 -36.40 39.97 40.58
CA PRO A 45 -36.79 38.98 41.58
C PRO A 45 -38.15 39.32 42.21
N GLY A 46 -39.10 38.38 42.12
CA GLY A 46 -40.25 38.35 43.04
C GLY A 46 -41.61 38.24 42.37
N GLY A 47 -42.13 37.03 42.28
CA GLY A 47 -43.50 36.80 41.82
C GLY A 47 -43.99 35.39 42.13
N ARG A 48 -44.97 35.30 43.03
CA ARG A 48 -45.56 34.09 43.61
C ARG A 48 -45.81 32.93 42.63
N MET A 49 -45.41 31.76 43.10
CA MET A 49 -45.78 30.43 42.64
C MET A 49 -47.31 30.29 42.44
N ARG A 50 -47.77 30.18 41.20
CA ARG A 50 -49.10 29.64 40.87
C ARG A 50 -48.93 28.25 40.28
N ARG A 51 -49.23 27.22 41.08
CA ARG A 51 -49.44 25.85 40.61
C ARG A 51 -50.50 25.86 39.50
N ARG A 52 -50.11 25.57 38.27
CA ARG A 52 -51.03 25.19 37.19
C ARG A 52 -50.51 23.94 36.51
N ASN A 53 -51.26 22.87 36.73
CA ASN A 53 -51.12 21.57 36.11
C ASN A 53 -51.12 21.74 34.57
N LEU A 54 -50.02 21.37 33.91
CA LEU A 54 -50.02 21.18 32.47
C LEU A 54 -49.23 19.91 32.10
N CYS A 55 -49.60 18.81 32.76
CA CYS A 55 -49.45 17.50 32.15
C CYS A 55 -50.37 17.42 30.91
N SER A 56 -49.84 16.78 29.86
CA SER A 56 -50.63 15.95 28.93
C SER A 56 -51.02 16.49 27.55
N ARG A 57 -50.24 17.35 26.85
CA ARG A 57 -50.51 17.64 25.42
C ARG A 57 -49.33 17.81 24.44
N ILE A 58 -48.09 17.47 24.79
CA ILE A 58 -46.95 17.57 23.83
C ILE A 58 -46.32 16.21 23.46
N LEU A 59 -46.71 15.12 24.12
CA LEU A 59 -46.04 13.81 23.95
C LEU A 59 -46.66 12.89 22.88
N SER A 60 -47.37 13.41 21.89
CA SER A 60 -48.00 12.58 20.84
C SER A 60 -47.72 13.00 19.40
N ARG A 61 -46.74 13.90 19.17
CA ARG A 61 -46.34 14.30 17.81
C ARG A 61 -44.86 14.07 17.48
N LEU A 62 -44.13 13.28 18.28
CA LEU A 62 -42.72 12.97 18.05
C LEU A 62 -42.47 11.44 18.04
N LEU A 63 -43.27 10.70 17.27
CA LEU A 63 -43.04 9.27 17.05
C LEU A 63 -43.49 8.84 15.65
N VAL A 64 -43.18 9.68 14.66
CA VAL A 64 -43.02 9.25 13.27
C VAL A 64 -41.58 9.57 12.87
N ALA A 65 -40.63 9.08 13.67
CA ALA A 65 -39.26 8.92 13.24
C ALA A 65 -39.24 7.71 12.29
N LEU A 66 -39.66 7.99 11.05
CA LEU A 66 -38.98 7.53 9.85
C LEU A 66 -38.36 6.13 9.93
N ALA A 67 -39.19 5.09 10.06
CA ALA A 67 -38.80 3.76 9.62
C ALA A 67 -38.77 3.76 8.08
N LEU A 68 -37.79 4.44 7.50
CA LEU A 68 -37.41 4.15 6.12
C LEU A 68 -37.06 2.66 6.12
N PRO A 69 -37.68 1.83 5.28
CA PRO A 69 -37.12 0.51 5.05
C PRO A 69 -35.67 0.75 4.64
N ALA A 70 -34.73 0.17 5.38
CA ALA A 70 -33.36 0.08 4.91
C ALA A 70 -33.45 -0.68 3.59
N PHE A 71 -33.47 0.05 2.47
CA PHE A 71 -33.26 -0.55 1.18
C PHE A 71 -31.88 -1.18 1.25
N ALA A 72 -31.85 -2.50 1.42
CA ALA A 72 -30.66 -3.29 1.22
C ALA A 72 -30.33 -3.17 -0.26
N GLY A 73 -29.67 -2.08 -0.64
CA GLY A 73 -29.19 -1.86 -1.99
C GLY A 73 -28.22 -2.96 -2.36
N GLU A 74 -28.34 -3.47 -3.58
CA GLU A 74 -27.38 -4.42 -4.10
C GLU A 74 -26.00 -3.75 -4.17
N THR A 75 -25.01 -4.33 -3.49
CA THR A 75 -23.63 -3.87 -3.57
C THR A 75 -22.85 -4.79 -4.50
N ARG A 76 -22.53 -4.29 -5.69
CA ARG A 76 -21.66 -5.00 -6.63
C ARG A 76 -20.20 -4.77 -6.26
N ILE A 77 -19.47 -5.86 -5.96
CA ILE A 77 -18.01 -5.85 -5.76
C ILE A 77 -17.36 -6.56 -6.95
N THR A 78 -16.37 -5.93 -7.56
CA THR A 78 -15.58 -6.54 -8.64
C THR A 78 -14.27 -7.06 -8.07
N LEU A 79 -13.94 -8.32 -8.31
CA LEU A 79 -12.62 -8.88 -8.00
C LEU A 79 -11.84 -9.05 -9.30
N LEU A 80 -10.70 -8.37 -9.40
CA LEU A 80 -9.71 -8.57 -10.43
C LEU A 80 -8.57 -9.39 -9.87
N ALA A 81 -8.09 -10.37 -10.64
CA ALA A 81 -6.96 -11.19 -10.27
C ALA A 81 -5.97 -11.27 -11.44
N THR A 82 -4.69 -11.16 -11.14
CA THR A 82 -3.60 -11.64 -11.99
C THR A 82 -2.89 -12.82 -11.33
N THR A 83 -2.13 -13.58 -12.11
CA THR A 83 -1.36 -14.73 -11.64
C THR A 83 -0.17 -14.90 -12.58
N ASP A 84 0.92 -15.48 -12.08
CA ASP A 84 2.05 -15.95 -12.90
C ASP A 84 2.60 -14.84 -13.81
N LEU A 85 2.67 -13.61 -13.29
CA LEU A 85 3.14 -12.47 -14.07
C LEU A 85 4.61 -12.65 -14.46
N HIS A 86 5.39 -13.37 -13.67
CA HIS A 86 6.75 -13.79 -13.97
C HIS A 86 7.68 -12.67 -14.46
N GLY A 87 7.55 -11.46 -13.93
CA GLY A 87 8.35 -10.31 -14.37
C GLY A 87 7.97 -9.73 -15.73
N HIS A 88 6.89 -10.18 -16.36
CA HIS A 88 6.42 -9.65 -17.64
C HIS A 88 5.67 -8.33 -17.46
N ILE A 89 6.42 -7.24 -17.38
CA ILE A 89 5.86 -5.88 -17.29
C ILE A 89 5.50 -5.34 -18.67
N TYR A 90 6.45 -5.37 -19.60
CA TYR A 90 6.30 -4.80 -20.94
C TYR A 90 5.76 -5.83 -21.95
N PRO A 91 5.02 -5.38 -22.98
CA PRO A 91 4.50 -6.25 -24.03
C PRO A 91 5.57 -6.59 -25.08
N VAL A 92 6.68 -7.13 -24.62
CA VAL A 92 7.84 -7.51 -25.45
C VAL A 92 8.29 -8.92 -25.09
N ASP A 93 8.72 -9.67 -26.09
CA ASP A 93 9.50 -10.87 -25.90
C ASP A 93 10.98 -10.50 -25.86
N TYR A 94 11.61 -10.66 -24.69
CA TYR A 94 13.02 -10.34 -24.47
C TYR A 94 13.99 -11.19 -25.29
N TYR A 95 13.57 -12.37 -25.78
CA TYR A 95 14.44 -13.24 -26.58
C TYR A 95 14.46 -12.84 -28.06
N THR A 96 13.30 -12.47 -28.60
CA THR A 96 13.16 -12.11 -30.02
C THR A 96 13.17 -10.61 -30.29
N ALA A 97 13.09 -9.80 -29.22
CA ALA A 97 12.91 -8.34 -29.26
C ALA A 97 11.67 -7.89 -30.05
N LYS A 98 10.66 -8.76 -30.16
CA LYS A 98 9.39 -8.48 -30.86
C LYS A 98 8.26 -8.15 -29.88
N PRO A 99 7.21 -7.45 -30.34
CA PRO A 99 6.00 -7.27 -29.54
C PRO A 99 5.40 -8.62 -29.10
N ALA A 100 4.84 -8.65 -27.89
CA ALA A 100 4.19 -9.84 -27.34
C ALA A 100 2.78 -9.54 -26.83
N GLU A 101 1.89 -10.52 -26.93
CA GLU A 101 0.51 -10.45 -26.44
C GLU A 101 0.39 -10.80 -24.96
N ARG A 102 1.21 -10.14 -24.14
CA ARG A 102 1.26 -10.32 -22.68
C ARG A 102 1.78 -9.07 -21.98
N GLY A 103 1.76 -9.09 -20.67
CA GLY A 103 2.48 -8.16 -19.81
C GLY A 103 1.60 -7.15 -19.08
N LEU A 104 2.05 -6.79 -17.88
CA LEU A 104 1.30 -5.97 -16.93
C LEU A 104 0.92 -4.59 -17.49
N ALA A 105 1.73 -4.01 -18.39
CA ALA A 105 1.42 -2.73 -19.02
C ALA A 105 0.15 -2.78 -19.89
N LYS A 106 -0.12 -3.91 -20.58
CA LYS A 106 -1.38 -4.12 -21.30
C LYS A 106 -2.53 -4.32 -20.32
N ILE A 107 -2.32 -5.16 -19.30
CA ILE A 107 -3.31 -5.45 -18.25
C ILE A 107 -3.72 -4.18 -17.49
N ALA A 108 -2.80 -3.23 -17.29
CA ALA A 108 -3.07 -1.95 -16.63
C ALA A 108 -4.23 -1.16 -17.27
N THR A 109 -4.40 -1.26 -18.59
CA THR A 109 -5.54 -0.63 -19.28
C THR A 109 -6.86 -1.29 -18.89
N LEU A 110 -6.90 -2.62 -18.83
CA LEU A 110 -8.08 -3.38 -18.42
C LEU A 110 -8.42 -3.12 -16.95
N ILE A 111 -7.42 -3.06 -16.07
CA ILE A 111 -7.60 -2.70 -14.65
C ILE A 111 -8.24 -1.31 -14.51
N ARG A 112 -7.74 -0.31 -15.25
CA ARG A 112 -8.29 1.05 -15.21
C ARG A 112 -9.74 1.08 -15.70
N GLN A 113 -10.03 0.36 -16.78
CA GLN A 113 -11.39 0.28 -17.32
C GLN A 113 -12.35 -0.35 -16.31
N ALA A 114 -12.01 -1.51 -15.76
CA ALA A 114 -12.84 -2.20 -14.77
C ALA A 114 -13.11 -1.34 -13.52
N ARG A 115 -12.10 -0.57 -13.06
CA ARG A 115 -12.27 0.37 -11.93
C ARG A 115 -13.12 1.59 -12.27
N ALA A 116 -13.10 2.05 -13.51
CA ALA A 116 -13.98 3.12 -13.98
C ALA A 116 -15.44 2.64 -14.06
N GLU A 117 -15.66 1.37 -14.42
CA GLU A 117 -17.00 0.75 -14.45
C GLU A 117 -17.55 0.47 -13.04
N ASN A 118 -16.69 0.07 -12.10
CA ASN A 118 -17.09 -0.15 -10.71
C ASN A 118 -15.99 0.29 -9.72
N PRO A 119 -16.18 1.37 -8.93
CA PRO A 119 -15.19 1.78 -7.94
C PRO A 119 -15.05 0.81 -6.76
N ASN A 120 -16.04 -0.07 -6.53
CA ASN A 120 -15.98 -1.15 -5.55
C ASN A 120 -15.17 -2.35 -6.08
N THR A 121 -13.93 -2.10 -6.50
CA THR A 121 -13.05 -3.10 -7.12
C THR A 121 -11.87 -3.43 -6.22
N LEU A 122 -11.61 -4.73 -6.03
CA LEU A 122 -10.38 -5.27 -5.46
C LEU A 122 -9.48 -5.79 -6.59
N LEU A 123 -8.17 -5.58 -6.45
CA LEU A 123 -7.14 -6.10 -7.35
C LEU A 123 -6.15 -6.95 -6.55
N ILE A 124 -6.11 -8.24 -6.85
CA ILE A 124 -5.27 -9.23 -6.16
C ILE A 124 -4.32 -9.89 -7.16
N ASP A 125 -3.17 -10.35 -6.69
CA ASP A 125 -2.30 -11.24 -7.45
C ASP A 125 -2.15 -12.60 -6.75
N CYS A 126 -2.05 -13.68 -7.52
CA CYS A 126 -1.96 -15.04 -7.02
C CYS A 126 -0.52 -15.57 -6.84
N GLY A 127 0.50 -14.75 -7.06
CA GLY A 127 1.91 -15.10 -6.85
C GLY A 127 2.69 -15.34 -8.14
N ASP A 128 3.94 -15.74 -7.98
CA ASP A 128 4.92 -16.00 -9.05
C ASP A 128 5.17 -14.74 -9.92
N THR A 129 5.69 -13.71 -9.26
CA THR A 129 5.85 -12.36 -9.83
C THR A 129 7.31 -11.94 -10.03
N ILE A 130 8.20 -12.32 -9.10
CA ILE A 130 9.59 -11.79 -9.03
C ILE A 130 10.65 -12.73 -9.67
N GLN A 131 10.22 -13.59 -10.59
CA GLN A 131 11.07 -14.55 -11.27
C GLN A 131 10.50 -14.87 -12.66
N GLY A 132 11.30 -15.37 -13.60
CA GLY A 132 10.80 -16.05 -14.81
C GLY A 132 11.13 -15.33 -16.12
N SER A 133 11.16 -14.00 -16.10
CA SER A 133 11.62 -13.20 -17.25
C SER A 133 13.10 -12.80 -17.14
N PRO A 134 13.76 -12.48 -18.27
CA PRO A 134 15.09 -11.86 -18.26
C PRO A 134 15.17 -10.56 -17.45
N LEU A 135 14.08 -9.78 -17.37
CA LEU A 135 14.00 -8.58 -16.55
C LEU A 135 14.23 -8.91 -15.07
N GLU A 136 13.46 -9.85 -14.53
CA GLU A 136 13.60 -10.28 -13.14
C GLU A 136 14.93 -10.97 -12.89
N TYR A 137 15.39 -11.81 -13.81
CA TYR A 137 16.70 -12.44 -13.67
C TYR A 137 17.82 -11.40 -13.50
N VAL A 138 17.88 -10.39 -14.38
CA VAL A 138 18.88 -9.32 -14.29
C VAL A 138 18.71 -8.50 -13.01
N TRP A 139 17.47 -8.21 -12.62
CA TRP A 139 17.20 -7.50 -11.37
C TRP A 139 17.73 -8.27 -10.15
N GLN A 140 17.27 -9.51 -9.96
CA GLN A 140 17.49 -10.32 -8.77
C GLN A 140 18.96 -10.75 -8.60
N THR A 141 19.68 -10.98 -9.70
CA THR A 141 21.06 -11.51 -9.65
C THR A 141 22.14 -10.45 -9.78
N HIS A 142 21.86 -9.31 -10.44
CA HIS A 142 22.85 -8.29 -10.79
C HIS A 142 22.52 -6.93 -10.18
N LEU A 143 21.40 -6.32 -10.58
CA LEU A 143 21.11 -4.92 -10.24
C LEU A 143 20.84 -4.72 -8.75
N LEU A 144 20.17 -5.66 -8.10
CA LEU A 144 19.93 -5.61 -6.67
C LEU A 144 21.25 -5.59 -5.86
N ARG A 145 22.34 -6.15 -6.41
CA ARG A 145 23.67 -6.17 -5.79
C ARG A 145 24.53 -4.96 -6.17
N GLY A 146 23.98 -4.01 -6.93
CA GLY A 146 24.71 -2.85 -7.45
C GLY A 146 25.77 -3.23 -8.50
N ARG A 147 25.62 -4.37 -9.18
CA ARG A 147 26.59 -4.89 -10.15
C ARG A 147 25.91 -5.20 -11.48
N PRO A 148 25.81 -4.23 -12.39
CA PRO A 148 25.25 -4.48 -13.72
C PRO A 148 25.96 -5.63 -14.44
N PRO A 149 25.24 -6.41 -15.25
CA PRO A 149 25.85 -7.50 -16.01
C PRO A 149 26.85 -6.97 -17.06
N LEU A 150 27.83 -7.81 -17.41
CA LEU A 150 28.79 -7.57 -18.50
C LEU A 150 29.63 -6.29 -18.39
N GLY A 151 29.79 -5.74 -17.19
CA GLY A 151 30.53 -4.48 -16.99
C GLY A 151 29.84 -3.26 -17.62
N LEU A 152 28.57 -3.39 -17.99
CA LEU A 152 27.80 -2.29 -18.51
C LEU A 152 27.66 -1.21 -17.43
N GLY A 153 27.96 0.04 -17.79
CA GLY A 153 27.62 1.17 -16.94
C GLY A 153 26.10 1.30 -16.82
N TRP A 154 25.62 1.75 -15.67
CA TRP A 154 24.23 2.17 -15.53
C TRP A 154 24.14 3.68 -15.79
N ALA A 155 23.50 4.07 -16.89
CA ALA A 155 23.39 5.47 -17.29
C ALA A 155 22.26 6.24 -16.59
N GLY A 156 21.40 5.54 -15.83
CA GLY A 156 20.25 6.13 -15.13
C GLY A 156 20.51 6.37 -13.63
N PRO A 157 19.52 6.91 -12.89
CA PRO A 157 19.51 6.85 -11.44
C PRO A 157 19.40 5.38 -10.98
N PRO A 158 20.02 4.99 -9.84
CA PRO A 158 19.95 3.62 -9.35
C PRO A 158 18.49 3.16 -9.27
N PRO A 159 18.18 1.89 -9.62
CA PRO A 159 16.80 1.42 -9.58
C PRO A 159 16.21 1.60 -8.19
N ALA A 160 14.98 2.11 -8.14
CA ALA A 160 14.32 2.46 -6.87
C ALA A 160 13.86 1.24 -6.05
N GLY A 161 13.82 0.06 -6.66
CA GLY A 161 13.31 -1.17 -6.09
C GLY A 161 12.97 -2.19 -7.16
N ASP A 162 12.39 -3.30 -6.73
CA ASP A 162 11.95 -4.38 -7.61
C ASP A 162 10.98 -3.89 -8.70
N PRO A 163 11.26 -4.12 -9.99
CA PRO A 163 10.51 -3.50 -11.06
C PRO A 163 9.06 -3.99 -11.08
N MET A 164 8.80 -5.27 -10.80
CA MET A 164 7.45 -5.82 -10.75
C MET A 164 6.69 -5.25 -9.56
N MET A 165 7.31 -5.21 -8.38
CA MET A 165 6.68 -4.66 -7.17
C MET A 165 6.37 -3.17 -7.30
N LEU A 166 7.25 -2.39 -7.93
CA LEU A 166 6.99 -0.98 -8.22
C LEU A 166 5.82 -0.80 -9.20
N ALA A 167 5.75 -1.61 -10.25
CA ALA A 167 4.67 -1.57 -11.23
C ALA A 167 3.32 -1.94 -10.60
N MET A 168 3.26 -3.06 -9.88
CA MET A 168 2.05 -3.50 -9.15
C MET A 168 1.64 -2.46 -8.10
N SER A 169 2.58 -1.89 -7.37
CA SER A 169 2.30 -0.83 -6.38
C SER A 169 1.69 0.40 -7.05
N ARG A 170 2.15 0.76 -8.25
CA ARG A 170 1.61 1.89 -9.01
C ARG A 170 0.21 1.63 -9.54
N LEU A 171 -0.14 0.37 -9.78
CA LEU A 171 -1.48 -0.09 -10.12
C LEU A 171 -2.37 -0.29 -8.89
N GLY A 172 -1.84 -0.16 -7.67
CA GLY A 172 -2.62 -0.25 -6.44
C GLY A 172 -3.25 -1.62 -6.25
N TYR A 173 -2.44 -2.69 -6.32
CA TYR A 173 -2.85 -4.01 -5.83
C TYR A 173 -3.21 -3.93 -4.34
N ASP A 174 -4.19 -4.73 -3.93
CA ASP A 174 -4.68 -4.77 -2.55
C ASP A 174 -3.96 -5.82 -1.71
N ALA A 175 -3.59 -6.95 -2.32
CA ALA A 175 -2.72 -7.98 -1.76
C ALA A 175 -2.18 -8.89 -2.86
N MET A 176 -1.17 -9.68 -2.52
CA MET A 176 -0.63 -10.75 -3.35
C MET A 176 -0.46 -12.01 -2.52
N ALA A 177 -0.92 -13.16 -3.01
CA ALA A 177 -0.57 -14.45 -2.42
C ALA A 177 0.90 -14.77 -2.72
N VAL A 178 1.59 -15.39 -1.76
CA VAL A 178 2.97 -15.86 -2.00
C VAL A 178 2.92 -17.11 -2.88
N GLY A 179 3.61 -17.09 -4.01
CA GLY A 179 3.82 -18.24 -4.89
C GLY A 179 5.17 -18.93 -4.62
N ASN A 180 5.41 -20.05 -5.30
CA ASN A 180 6.63 -20.83 -5.09
C ASN A 180 7.87 -20.16 -5.67
N HIS A 181 7.73 -19.36 -6.72
CA HIS A 181 8.84 -18.70 -7.39
C HIS A 181 9.37 -17.47 -6.63
N GLU A 182 8.63 -16.97 -5.62
CA GLU A 182 9.11 -15.92 -4.73
C GLU A 182 10.38 -16.33 -3.94
N PHE A 183 10.66 -17.63 -3.78
CA PHE A 183 11.80 -18.13 -3.02
C PHE A 183 13.07 -18.37 -3.85
N ASN A 184 13.00 -18.34 -5.17
CA ASN A 184 14.08 -18.79 -6.08
C ASN A 184 15.43 -18.09 -5.89
N PHE A 185 15.42 -16.84 -5.42
CA PHE A 185 16.62 -16.03 -5.21
C PHE A 185 17.00 -15.90 -3.73
N GLY A 186 16.33 -16.66 -2.85
CA GLY A 186 16.56 -16.71 -1.42
C GLY A 186 15.85 -15.60 -0.62
N LEU A 187 15.73 -15.82 0.68
CA LEU A 187 14.92 -14.97 1.57
C LEU A 187 15.36 -13.49 1.61
N LYS A 188 16.64 -13.19 1.36
CA LYS A 188 17.11 -11.79 1.32
C LYS A 188 16.50 -11.02 0.13
N ASN A 189 16.42 -11.66 -1.03
CA ASN A 189 15.81 -11.07 -2.22
C ASN A 189 14.30 -10.98 -2.06
N LEU A 190 13.66 -12.04 -1.55
CA LEU A 190 12.24 -12.07 -1.20
C LEU A 190 11.87 -10.89 -0.29
N GLU A 191 12.57 -10.72 0.84
CA GLU A 191 12.29 -9.65 1.79
C GLU A 191 12.55 -8.27 1.19
N LYS A 192 13.54 -8.13 0.28
CA LYS A 192 13.72 -6.85 -0.43
C LYS A 192 12.54 -6.54 -1.34
N ALA A 193 12.09 -7.48 -2.16
CA ALA A 193 10.96 -7.28 -3.06
C ALA A 193 9.68 -6.98 -2.26
N ARG A 194 9.43 -7.75 -1.19
CA ARG A 194 8.31 -7.51 -0.26
C ARG A 194 8.35 -6.10 0.34
N ASN A 195 9.52 -5.59 0.70
CA ASN A 195 9.67 -4.22 1.22
C ASN A 195 9.48 -3.13 0.15
N ASP A 196 9.67 -3.45 -1.13
CA ASP A 196 9.42 -2.52 -2.24
C ASP A 196 7.94 -2.47 -2.64
N ALA A 197 7.14 -3.47 -2.25
CA ALA A 197 5.71 -3.52 -2.46
C ALA A 197 4.95 -2.56 -1.52
N ARG A 198 3.95 -1.85 -2.06
CA ARG A 198 3.02 -0.99 -1.27
C ARG A 198 1.74 -1.72 -0.86
N PHE A 199 1.75 -3.04 -0.95
CA PHE A 199 0.66 -3.93 -0.63
C PHE A 199 1.21 -5.17 0.09
N PRO A 200 0.42 -5.80 0.97
CA PRO A 200 0.88 -6.96 1.72
C PRO A 200 0.97 -8.21 0.84
N TRP A 201 2.02 -8.99 1.09
CA TRP A 201 2.11 -10.39 0.67
C TRP A 201 1.48 -11.27 1.75
N ILE A 202 0.59 -12.18 1.36
CA ILE A 202 -0.21 -13.00 2.27
C ILE A 202 0.01 -14.50 2.04
N ALA A 203 0.14 -15.24 3.14
CA ALA A 203 0.20 -16.71 3.14
C ALA A 203 -0.18 -17.25 4.52
N ALA A 204 -1.25 -18.04 4.59
CA ALA A 204 -1.79 -18.59 5.83
C ALA A 204 -1.06 -19.85 6.31
N ASN A 205 -0.52 -20.61 5.36
CA ASN A 205 0.07 -21.93 5.57
C ASN A 205 1.61 -21.94 5.52
N ILE A 206 2.25 -20.78 5.70
CA ILE A 206 3.71 -20.71 5.96
C ILE A 206 3.95 -20.44 7.44
N ALA A 207 4.72 -21.31 8.08
CA ALA A 207 5.14 -21.19 9.47
C ALA A 207 6.64 -20.87 9.60
N GLY A 208 7.01 -20.17 10.68
CA GLY A 208 8.41 -19.86 11.00
C GLY A 208 9.21 -21.07 11.52
N GLY A 209 10.52 -20.85 11.69
CA GLY A 209 11.52 -21.89 11.97
C GLY A 209 11.35 -22.73 13.22
N SER A 210 10.81 -22.15 14.27
CA SER A 210 10.60 -22.85 15.54
C SER A 210 9.11 -22.98 15.83
N PRO A 211 8.66 -24.07 16.49
CA PRO A 211 7.33 -24.12 17.08
C PRO A 211 7.11 -22.87 17.95
N GLY A 212 6.01 -22.15 17.73
CA GLY A 212 5.72 -20.88 18.41
C GLY A 212 6.33 -19.62 17.78
N ALA A 213 7.19 -19.74 16.76
CA ALA A 213 7.57 -18.60 15.95
C ALA A 213 6.34 -18.06 15.21
N GLY A 214 6.20 -16.73 15.16
CA GLY A 214 5.13 -16.08 14.41
C GLY A 214 5.14 -16.47 12.92
N ARG A 215 4.01 -16.27 12.23
CA ARG A 215 3.95 -16.45 10.78
C ARG A 215 4.81 -15.38 10.10
N PRO A 216 5.65 -15.74 9.10
CA PRO A 216 6.44 -14.76 8.36
C PRO A 216 5.57 -13.84 7.49
N PHE A 217 4.38 -14.30 7.11
CA PHE A 217 3.40 -13.54 6.32
C PHE A 217 2.11 -13.36 7.11
N ALA A 218 1.38 -12.28 6.81
CA ALA A 218 0.01 -12.16 7.26
C ALA A 218 -0.83 -13.26 6.57
N PRO A 219 -1.73 -13.96 7.28
CA PRO A 219 -2.53 -15.01 6.68
C PRO A 219 -3.60 -14.46 5.72
N TYR A 220 -4.08 -13.26 5.97
CA TYR A 220 -5.13 -12.60 5.21
C TYR A 220 -5.07 -11.08 5.35
N ILE A 221 -5.82 -10.38 4.50
CA ILE A 221 -6.23 -8.99 4.70
C ILE A 221 -7.73 -8.88 4.93
N LEU A 222 -8.16 -7.81 5.61
CA LEU A 222 -9.55 -7.41 5.70
C LEU A 222 -9.71 -6.04 5.05
N LYS A 223 -10.66 -5.91 4.13
CA LYS A 223 -10.98 -4.68 3.41
C LYS A 223 -12.48 -4.42 3.49
N THR A 224 -12.88 -3.17 3.69
CA THR A 224 -14.28 -2.77 3.50
C THR A 224 -14.43 -2.17 2.11
N VAL A 225 -15.30 -2.75 1.28
CA VAL A 225 -15.53 -2.35 -0.12
C VAL A 225 -17.04 -2.22 -0.33
N GLY A 226 -17.51 -1.05 -0.76
CA GLY A 226 -18.94 -0.79 -0.89
C GLY A 226 -19.75 -0.98 0.41
N GLY A 227 -19.12 -0.81 1.58
CA GLY A 227 -19.75 -1.09 2.88
C GLY A 227 -19.74 -2.56 3.31
N VAL A 228 -19.26 -3.47 2.47
CA VAL A 228 -19.12 -4.91 2.78
C VAL A 228 -17.70 -5.21 3.24
N LYS A 229 -17.55 -5.98 4.32
CA LYS A 229 -16.24 -6.45 4.80
C LYS A 229 -15.84 -7.73 4.06
N VAL A 230 -14.72 -7.67 3.34
CA VAL A 230 -14.15 -8.75 2.54
C VAL A 230 -12.84 -9.22 3.17
N ALA A 231 -12.71 -10.53 3.37
CA ALA A 231 -11.46 -11.18 3.77
C ALA A 231 -10.80 -11.82 2.56
N VAL A 232 -9.48 -11.63 2.39
CA VAL A 232 -8.69 -12.29 1.34
C VAL A 232 -7.60 -13.10 2.01
N VAL A 233 -7.65 -14.44 1.86
CA VAL A 233 -6.71 -15.39 2.49
C VAL A 233 -5.72 -15.87 1.43
N GLY A 234 -4.42 -15.87 1.75
CA GLY A 234 -3.38 -16.37 0.87
C GLY A 234 -3.03 -17.81 1.19
N ILE A 235 -2.86 -18.66 0.19
CA ILE A 235 -2.41 -20.04 0.34
C ILE A 235 -1.34 -20.31 -0.71
N ILE A 236 -0.25 -20.97 -0.30
CA ILE A 236 0.81 -21.46 -1.18
C ILE A 236 0.78 -22.98 -1.24
N THR A 237 1.23 -23.57 -2.34
CA THR A 237 1.45 -25.02 -2.43
C THR A 237 2.41 -25.54 -1.35
N PRO A 238 2.11 -26.67 -0.68
CA PRO A 238 3.02 -27.29 0.29
C PRO A 238 4.24 -27.94 -0.39
N SER A 239 4.25 -28.05 -1.72
CA SER A 239 5.31 -28.71 -2.49
C SER A 239 6.58 -27.87 -2.70
N VAL A 240 6.62 -26.62 -2.23
CA VAL A 240 7.81 -25.74 -2.36
C VAL A 240 9.12 -26.43 -1.95
N PRO A 241 9.20 -27.16 -0.81
CA PRO A 241 10.44 -27.85 -0.41
C PRO A 241 10.90 -28.95 -1.38
N SER A 242 10.03 -29.44 -2.25
CA SER A 242 10.38 -30.44 -3.27
C SER A 242 10.98 -29.83 -4.53
N TRP A 243 10.80 -28.52 -4.76
CA TRP A 243 11.26 -27.83 -5.98
C TRP A 243 12.38 -26.82 -5.71
N GLU A 244 12.39 -26.22 -4.52
CA GLU A 244 13.32 -25.17 -4.14
C GLU A 244 14.53 -25.71 -3.38
N LYS A 245 15.66 -25.00 -3.49
CA LYS A 245 16.87 -25.29 -2.73
C LYS A 245 16.63 -25.05 -1.24
N PRO A 246 17.02 -25.97 -0.35
CA PRO A 246 16.86 -25.78 1.10
C PRO A 246 17.45 -24.46 1.62
N GLU A 247 18.61 -24.03 1.09
CA GLU A 247 19.25 -22.76 1.49
C GLU A 247 18.39 -21.51 1.20
N ASN A 248 17.52 -21.58 0.20
CA ASN A 248 16.65 -20.47 -0.20
C ASN A 248 15.42 -20.32 0.70
N LEU A 249 15.02 -21.39 1.40
CA LEU A 249 13.81 -21.44 2.24
C LEU A 249 14.08 -21.04 3.70
N GLY A 250 15.35 -21.02 4.10
CA GLY A 250 15.75 -20.79 5.48
C GLY A 250 15.05 -21.79 6.41
N SER A 251 14.29 -21.26 7.37
CA SER A 251 13.56 -22.08 8.35
C SER A 251 12.05 -22.16 8.06
N TYR A 252 11.59 -21.74 6.89
CA TYR A 252 10.16 -21.75 6.60
C TYR A 252 9.64 -23.18 6.45
N ARG A 253 8.47 -23.44 7.03
CA ARG A 253 7.72 -24.68 6.87
C ARG A 253 6.43 -24.40 6.10
N PHE A 254 6.15 -25.23 5.12
CA PHE A 254 4.96 -25.14 4.26
C PHE A 254 3.98 -26.21 4.73
N LEU A 255 2.86 -25.77 5.29
CA LEU A 255 1.86 -26.63 5.90
C LEU A 255 0.77 -26.98 4.88
N GLU A 256 0.13 -28.13 5.08
CA GLU A 256 -1.11 -28.45 4.36
C GLU A 256 -2.18 -27.37 4.65
N PRO A 257 -2.91 -26.90 3.63
CA PRO A 257 -3.93 -25.85 3.77
C PRO A 257 -5.20 -26.32 4.48
#